data_AF-A0ABD5SYR2-F1
#
_entry.id   AF-A0ABD5SYR2-F1
#
_cell.length_a   1.000
_cell.length_b   1.000
_cell.length_c   1.000
_cell.angle_alpha   90.00
_cell.angle_beta   90.00
_cell.angle_gamma   90.00
#
_symmetry.space_group_name_H-M   'P 1'
#
loop_
_entity.id
_entity.type
_entity.pdbx_description
1 polymer ?
#
loop_
_entity_poly.entity_id
_entity_poly.type
_entity_poly.pdbx_seq_one_letter_code
_entity_poly.pdbx_strand_id
1 'polypeptide(L)'
;MSETYLTVETTATATFEVRGSEFLGHVAPVDTVDDAESFIERVRAEYGDATHNVPAYRVPAETATERRLGDTTLLREYSDDDGEPTGSAGKPALNVLQQREIRNVVAVVTRYHGGPNLGVGGLARAYSRAVKDGVDAAGVVEDRPHRRLVVDTEYDDSGTVRGVIESADVAFDADYDEHVRFEIRVPIDEVHDLVERLNDATSGRIDIDR
;
A
#
# COMPACT_ATOMS: atom_id res chain seq x y z
N MET A 1 -19.98 6.09 8.31
CA MET A 1 -18.75 6.87 8.08
C MET A 1 -17.59 5.94 8.31
N SER A 2 -16.98 5.45 7.23
CA SER A 2 -15.74 4.70 7.33
C SER A 2 -14.63 5.61 7.88
N GLU A 3 -13.79 5.12 8.79
CA GLU A 3 -12.69 5.90 9.36
C GLU A 3 -11.60 6.11 8.29
N THR A 4 -11.39 7.36 7.90
CA THR A 4 -10.34 7.74 6.93
C THR A 4 -8.96 7.58 7.52
N TYR A 5 -7.93 7.58 6.68
CA TYR A 5 -6.55 7.42 7.09
C TYR A 5 -5.57 8.10 6.17
N LEU A 6 -4.38 8.36 6.70
CA LEU A 6 -3.28 8.88 5.91
C LEU A 6 -2.54 7.73 5.23
N THR A 7 -2.33 7.86 3.92
CA THR A 7 -1.45 7.03 3.11
C THR A 7 -0.62 7.91 2.18
N VAL A 8 0.27 7.29 1.41
CA VAL A 8 1.00 7.97 0.34
C VAL A 8 0.23 7.89 -0.99
N GLU A 9 0.30 8.93 -1.81
CA GLU A 9 -0.47 9.00 -3.06
C GLU A 9 0.15 8.12 -4.16
N THR A 10 1.47 8.16 -4.27
CA THR A 10 2.20 7.52 -5.37
C THR A 10 3.43 6.77 -4.88
N THR A 11 3.99 5.91 -5.73
CA THR A 11 5.33 5.37 -5.48
C THR A 11 6.37 6.46 -5.77
N ALA A 12 7.28 6.70 -4.83
CA ALA A 12 8.33 7.70 -4.99
C ALA A 12 9.66 7.25 -4.38
N THR A 13 10.72 7.98 -4.74
CA THR A 13 12.06 7.79 -4.19
C THR A 13 12.70 9.14 -3.96
N ALA A 14 13.32 9.32 -2.79
CA ALA A 14 14.13 10.49 -2.47
C ALA A 14 15.54 10.04 -2.07
N THR A 15 16.56 10.82 -2.45
CA THR A 15 17.96 10.46 -2.21
C THR A 15 18.71 11.57 -1.49
N PHE A 16 19.68 11.19 -0.65
CA PHE A 16 20.65 12.13 -0.09
C PHE A 16 21.94 11.42 0.32
N GLU A 17 23.00 12.21 0.45
CA GLU A 17 24.29 11.74 0.94
C GLU A 17 24.65 12.35 2.30
N VAL A 18 25.31 11.56 3.14
CA VAL A 18 25.88 12.02 4.41
C VAL A 18 27.19 11.29 4.72
N ARG A 19 28.26 12.06 4.88
CA ARG A 19 29.61 11.55 5.18
C ARG A 19 30.05 10.42 4.22
N GLY A 20 29.77 10.57 2.94
CA GLY A 20 30.11 9.59 1.91
C GLY A 20 29.28 8.31 1.91
N SER A 21 28.23 8.21 2.74
CA SER A 21 27.18 7.19 2.57
C SER A 21 26.01 7.80 1.81
N GLU A 22 25.50 7.09 0.82
CA GLU A 22 24.29 7.45 0.07
C GLU A 22 23.09 6.67 0.61
N PHE A 23 21.94 7.34 0.69
CA PHE A 23 20.67 6.77 1.13
C PHE A 23 19.58 7.09 0.11
N LEU A 24 18.82 6.08 -0.28
CA LEU A 24 17.66 6.19 -1.14
C LEU A 24 16.45 5.68 -0.36
N GLY A 25 15.46 6.53 -0.12
CA GLY A 25 14.21 6.18 0.53
C GLY A 25 13.12 5.89 -0.49
N HIS A 26 12.89 4.62 -0.78
CA HIS A 26 11.81 4.16 -1.66
C HIS A 26 10.54 3.99 -0.83
N VAL A 27 9.42 4.54 -1.30
CA VAL A 27 8.12 4.48 -0.61
C VAL A 27 7.02 4.19 -1.62
N ALA A 28 6.04 3.38 -1.24
CA ALA A 28 4.86 3.10 -2.06
C ALA A 28 3.59 2.85 -1.24
N PRO A 29 2.42 3.18 -1.81
CA PRO A 29 1.14 2.73 -1.28
C PRO A 29 1.00 1.22 -1.51
N VAL A 30 0.60 0.49 -0.46
CA VAL A 30 0.36 -0.97 -0.50
C VAL A 30 -0.79 -1.32 0.43
N ASP A 31 -1.67 -2.22 0.00
CA ASP A 31 -2.90 -2.52 0.74
C ASP A 31 -2.79 -3.81 1.57
N THR A 32 -1.78 -4.65 1.29
CA THR A 32 -1.60 -5.95 1.93
C THR A 32 -0.16 -6.22 2.34
N VAL A 33 0.04 -7.25 3.16
CA VAL A 33 1.38 -7.77 3.48
C VAL A 33 2.05 -8.29 2.22
N ASP A 34 1.35 -9.01 1.36
CA ASP A 34 1.92 -9.58 0.13
C ASP A 34 2.39 -8.48 -0.84
N ASP A 35 1.65 -7.38 -0.96
CA ASP A 35 2.07 -6.21 -1.75
C ASP A 35 3.34 -5.56 -1.17
N ALA A 36 3.41 -5.45 0.16
CA ALA A 36 4.57 -4.90 0.84
C ALA A 36 5.82 -5.78 0.65
N GLU A 37 5.70 -7.09 0.84
CA GLU A 37 6.80 -8.04 0.63
C GLU A 37 7.24 -8.06 -0.85
N SER A 38 6.30 -8.03 -1.80
CA SER A 38 6.60 -7.95 -3.24
C SER A 38 7.36 -6.67 -3.59
N PHE A 39 6.99 -5.53 -2.98
CA PHE A 39 7.73 -4.28 -3.15
C PHE A 39 9.15 -4.39 -2.59
N ILE A 40 9.32 -4.99 -1.41
CA ILE A 40 10.63 -5.20 -0.77
C ILE A 40 11.53 -6.06 -1.66
N GLU A 41 11.01 -7.17 -2.18
CA GLU A 41 11.74 -8.05 -3.09
C GLU A 41 12.15 -7.33 -4.38
N ARG A 42 11.25 -6.52 -4.96
CA ARG A 42 11.57 -5.74 -6.16
C ARG A 42 12.71 -4.76 -5.92
N VAL A 43 12.68 -4.01 -4.81
CA VAL A 43 13.77 -3.06 -4.47
C VAL A 43 15.08 -3.82 -4.20
N ARG A 44 15.03 -4.95 -3.48
CA ARG A 44 16.23 -5.78 -3.24
C ARG A 44 16.82 -6.34 -4.53
N ALA A 45 15.99 -6.69 -5.50
CA ALA A 45 16.45 -7.16 -6.80
C ALA A 45 17.06 -6.03 -7.64
N GLU A 46 16.45 -4.84 -7.62
CA GLU A 46 16.92 -3.65 -8.35
C GLU A 46 18.24 -3.12 -7.78
N TYR A 47 18.36 -3.06 -6.45
CA TYR A 47 19.52 -2.55 -5.71
C TYR A 47 20.28 -3.68 -4.99
N GLY A 48 20.48 -4.81 -5.69
CA GLY A 48 21.14 -5.99 -5.15
C GLY A 48 22.64 -5.81 -4.85
N ASP A 49 23.25 -4.72 -5.34
CA ASP A 49 24.64 -4.34 -5.08
C ASP A 49 24.79 -3.36 -3.91
N ALA A 50 23.68 -2.91 -3.32
CA ALA A 50 23.70 -2.03 -2.16
C ALA A 50 24.26 -2.73 -0.91
N THR A 51 24.74 -1.92 0.04
CA THR A 51 25.25 -2.45 1.32
C THR A 51 24.12 -3.00 2.17
N HIS A 52 22.99 -2.28 2.22
CA HIS A 52 21.79 -2.67 2.97
C HIS A 52 20.54 -2.17 2.23
N ASN A 53 19.47 -2.95 2.27
CA ASN A 53 18.12 -2.64 1.82
C ASN A 53 17.15 -2.84 3.00
N VAL A 54 16.99 -1.80 3.82
CA VAL A 54 16.29 -1.84 5.11
C VAL A 54 14.79 -1.64 4.91
N PRO A 55 13.95 -2.65 5.18
CA PRO A 55 12.51 -2.55 4.98
C PRO A 55 11.78 -2.03 6.24
N ALA A 56 10.65 -1.34 6.03
CA ALA A 56 9.64 -1.07 7.03
C ALA A 56 8.27 -0.92 6.38
N TYR A 57 7.20 -1.44 6.99
CA TYR A 57 5.83 -1.22 6.49
C TYR A 57 4.79 -1.17 7.60
N ARG A 58 3.65 -0.57 7.26
CA ARG A 58 2.43 -0.51 8.09
C ARG A 58 1.23 -0.78 7.19
N VAL A 59 0.71 -2.00 7.24
CA VAL A 59 -0.39 -2.46 6.38
C VAL A 59 -1.48 -3.13 7.22
N PRO A 60 -2.73 -3.22 6.75
CA PRO A 60 -3.76 -4.02 7.42
C PRO A 60 -3.29 -5.46 7.67
N ALA A 61 -3.51 -5.98 8.89
CA ALA A 61 -3.12 -7.33 9.28
C ALA A 61 -4.02 -8.42 8.67
N GLU A 62 -5.22 -8.03 8.26
CA GLU A 62 -6.22 -8.89 7.64
C GLU A 62 -6.58 -8.33 6.26
N THR A 63 -6.91 -9.21 5.32
CA THR A 63 -7.34 -8.79 4.00
C THR A 63 -8.72 -8.13 4.07
N ALA A 64 -9.06 -7.33 3.05
CA ALA A 64 -10.37 -6.66 2.98
C ALA A 64 -11.55 -7.65 3.06
N THR A 65 -11.36 -8.88 2.62
CA THR A 65 -12.35 -9.97 2.63
C THR A 65 -12.61 -10.52 4.05
N GLU A 66 -11.62 -10.48 4.93
CA GLU A 66 -11.71 -10.99 6.30
C GLU A 66 -12.30 -9.96 7.28
N ARG A 67 -12.24 -8.67 6.92
CA ARG A 67 -12.72 -7.57 7.76
C ARG A 67 -14.25 -7.57 7.85
N ARG A 68 -14.77 -7.63 9.09
CA ARG A 68 -16.20 -7.40 9.37
C ARG A 68 -16.50 -5.91 9.45
N LEU A 69 -17.71 -5.53 9.01
CA LEU A 69 -18.21 -4.17 9.15
C LEU A 69 -18.21 -3.77 10.64
N GLY A 70 -17.40 -2.78 11.01
CA GLY A 70 -17.33 -2.24 12.37
C GLY A 70 -16.12 -2.68 13.21
N ASP A 71 -15.22 -3.51 12.70
CA ASP A 71 -13.97 -3.84 13.39
C ASP A 71 -12.91 -2.75 13.23
N THR A 72 -12.15 -2.49 14.31
CA THR A 72 -10.96 -1.63 14.26
C THR A 72 -9.91 -2.28 13.36
N THR A 73 -9.42 -1.57 12.34
CA THR A 73 -8.36 -2.10 11.47
C THR A 73 -7.08 -2.31 12.26
N LEU A 74 -6.74 -3.57 12.52
CA LEU A 74 -5.44 -3.95 13.09
C LEU A 74 -4.36 -3.77 12.01
N LEU A 75 -3.26 -3.12 12.38
CA LEU A 75 -2.11 -2.95 11.50
C LEU A 75 -1.05 -3.99 11.80
N ARG A 76 -0.57 -4.65 10.76
CA ARG A 76 0.71 -5.34 10.76
C ARG A 76 1.80 -4.31 10.53
N GLU A 77 2.70 -4.23 11.50
CA GLU A 77 3.90 -3.39 11.42
C GLU A 77 5.13 -4.28 11.39
N TYR A 78 6.05 -3.99 10.48
CA TYR A 78 7.28 -4.74 10.30
C TYR A 78 8.45 -3.81 10.02
N SER A 79 9.63 -4.22 10.46
CA SER A 79 10.89 -3.59 10.11
C SER A 79 12.04 -4.56 10.37
N ASP A 80 13.10 -4.48 9.57
CA ASP A 80 14.35 -5.23 9.75
C ASP A 80 15.53 -4.27 9.64
N ASP A 81 16.64 -4.54 10.35
CA ASP A 81 17.85 -3.72 10.24
C ASP A 81 18.73 -4.13 9.03
N ASP A 82 18.43 -5.24 8.36
CA ASP A 82 19.11 -5.76 7.16
C ASP A 82 20.64 -5.86 7.29
N GLY A 83 21.12 -6.25 8.47
CA GLY A 83 22.55 -6.35 8.77
C GLY A 83 23.21 -5.06 9.26
N GLU A 84 22.48 -3.95 9.35
CA GLU A 84 22.89 -2.78 10.13
C GLU A 84 22.97 -3.11 11.63
N PRO A 85 23.70 -2.30 12.43
CA PRO A 85 23.67 -2.43 13.88
C PRO A 85 22.25 -2.40 14.43
N THR A 86 21.95 -3.31 15.36
CA THR A 86 20.60 -3.50 15.90
C THR A 86 19.97 -2.20 16.42
N GLY A 87 18.76 -1.92 15.95
CA GLY A 87 17.96 -0.75 16.31
C GLY A 87 18.42 0.56 15.66
N SER A 88 19.34 0.50 14.70
CA SER A 88 19.88 1.70 14.04
C SER A 88 19.25 2.03 12.70
N ALA A 89 18.41 1.14 12.13
CA ALA A 89 17.85 1.32 10.80
C ALA A 89 16.34 1.04 10.71
N GLY A 90 15.92 -0.21 10.87
CA GLY A 90 14.53 -0.63 10.64
C GLY A 90 13.53 0.06 11.57
N LYS A 91 13.82 0.08 12.87
CA LYS A 91 12.97 0.79 13.85
C LYS A 91 12.90 2.30 13.58
N PRO A 92 14.03 3.02 13.38
CA PRO A 92 13.99 4.41 12.95
C PRO A 92 13.17 4.69 11.67
N ALA A 93 13.20 3.78 10.69
CA ALA A 93 12.37 3.86 9.49
C ALA A 93 10.88 3.72 9.81
N LEU A 94 10.49 2.66 10.53
CA LEU A 94 9.11 2.41 10.95
C LEU A 94 8.52 3.53 11.81
N ASN A 95 9.33 4.08 12.73
CA ASN A 95 8.91 5.17 13.61
C ASN A 95 8.42 6.41 12.85
N VAL A 96 8.96 6.69 11.65
CA VAL A 96 8.51 7.82 10.83
C VAL A 96 7.08 7.59 10.35
N LEU A 97 6.78 6.39 9.87
CA LEU A 97 5.44 6.02 9.41
C LEU A 97 4.44 6.05 10.58
N GLN A 98 4.85 5.57 11.76
CA GLN A 98 4.05 5.60 12.99
C GLN A 98 3.75 7.03 13.46
N GLN A 99 4.77 7.88 13.58
CA GLN A 99 4.63 9.25 14.08
C GLN A 99 3.81 10.15 13.14
N ARG A 100 3.81 9.83 11.85
CA ARG A 100 2.98 10.51 10.85
C ARG A 100 1.61 9.85 10.65
N GLU A 101 1.32 8.80 11.41
CA GLU A 101 0.06 8.04 11.35
C GLU A 101 -0.27 7.48 9.94
N ILE A 102 0.77 7.25 9.13
CA ILE A 102 0.63 6.76 7.75
C ILE A 102 0.50 5.24 7.77
N ARG A 103 -0.55 4.71 7.16
CA ARG A 103 -0.81 3.28 6.97
C ARG A 103 -1.00 2.96 5.48
N ASN A 104 -1.13 1.68 5.15
CA ASN A 104 -1.16 1.19 3.77
C ASN A 104 0.09 1.61 2.99
N VAL A 105 1.26 1.42 3.62
CA VAL A 105 2.53 1.96 3.12
C VAL A 105 3.67 0.99 3.40
N VAL A 106 4.58 0.90 2.43
CA VAL A 106 5.88 0.24 2.54
C VAL A 106 6.98 1.24 2.22
N ALA A 107 8.07 1.13 2.96
CA ALA A 107 9.31 1.85 2.72
C ALA A 107 10.49 0.87 2.69
N VAL A 108 11.42 1.10 1.76
CA VAL A 108 12.72 0.42 1.73
C VAL A 108 13.79 1.50 1.62
N VAL A 109 14.74 1.49 2.55
CA VAL A 109 15.88 2.39 2.51
C VAL A 109 17.10 1.63 2.01
N THR A 110 17.50 1.94 0.79
CA THR A 110 18.73 1.42 0.18
C THR A 110 19.90 2.29 0.61
N ARG A 111 20.98 1.67 1.07
CA ARG A 111 22.19 2.36 1.52
C ARG A 111 23.42 1.85 0.79
N TYR A 112 24.21 2.78 0.25
CA TYR A 112 25.57 2.53 -0.21
C TYR A 112 26.57 3.12 0.80
N HIS A 113 27.42 2.27 1.38
CA HIS A 113 28.45 2.70 2.31
C HIS A 113 29.72 3.15 1.57
N GLY A 114 30.13 4.42 1.73
CA GLY A 114 31.33 4.95 1.07
C GLY A 114 32.19 5.87 1.94
N GLY A 115 32.01 5.89 3.26
CA GLY A 115 32.73 6.81 4.13
C GLY A 115 32.80 6.38 5.60
N PRO A 116 33.27 7.25 6.51
CA PRO A 116 33.47 6.88 7.91
C PRO A 116 32.15 6.48 8.60
N ASN A 117 32.25 5.58 9.57
CA ASN A 117 31.11 5.12 10.36
C ASN A 117 30.28 6.28 10.93
N LEU A 118 28.97 6.22 10.71
CA LEU A 118 27.99 7.17 11.23
C LEU A 118 27.68 6.95 12.73
N GLY A 119 27.94 5.73 13.22
CA GLY A 119 27.49 5.28 14.55
C GLY A 119 25.97 5.10 14.62
N VAL A 120 25.49 4.40 15.64
CA VAL A 120 24.06 4.03 15.79
C VAL A 120 23.13 5.24 15.70
N GLY A 121 23.44 6.33 16.41
CA GLY A 121 22.60 7.54 16.37
C GLY A 121 22.73 8.35 15.07
N GLY A 122 23.81 8.17 14.31
CA GLY A 122 23.94 8.75 12.97
C GLY A 122 23.11 7.98 11.95
N LEU A 123 23.16 6.65 12.00
CA LEU A 123 22.35 5.75 11.17
C LEU A 123 20.87 5.97 11.42
N ALA A 124 20.43 5.97 12.68
CA ALA A 124 19.02 6.17 13.00
C ALA A 124 18.46 7.46 12.39
N ARG A 125 19.22 8.56 12.47
CA ARG A 125 18.82 9.84 11.85
C ARG A 125 18.81 9.79 10.33
N ALA A 126 19.75 9.06 9.71
CA ALA A 126 19.80 8.92 8.26
C ALA A 126 18.62 8.08 7.73
N TYR A 127 18.33 6.93 8.36
CA TYR A 127 17.19 6.08 8.00
C TYR A 127 15.85 6.78 8.19
N SER A 128 15.65 7.45 9.33
CA SER A 128 14.44 8.26 9.52
C SER A 128 14.32 9.37 8.47
N ARG A 129 15.42 10.03 8.11
CA ARG A 129 15.41 11.06 7.07
C ARG A 129 15.05 10.46 5.71
N ALA A 130 15.61 9.31 5.33
CA ALA A 130 15.34 8.68 4.04
C ALA A 130 13.85 8.36 3.86
N VAL A 131 13.22 7.75 4.86
CA VAL A 131 11.78 7.49 4.84
C VAL A 131 10.98 8.78 4.81
N LYS A 132 11.36 9.77 5.61
CA LYS A 132 10.68 11.07 5.65
C LYS A 132 10.70 11.75 4.28
N ASP A 133 11.88 11.85 3.66
CA ASP A 133 12.07 12.50 2.37
C ASP A 133 11.34 11.71 1.27
N GLY A 134 11.32 10.36 1.34
CA GLY A 134 10.56 9.50 0.42
C GLY A 134 9.04 9.67 0.56
N VAL A 135 8.52 9.75 1.78
CA VAL A 135 7.09 10.04 2.04
C VAL A 135 6.73 11.44 1.55
N ASP A 136 7.58 12.44 1.81
CA ASP A 136 7.34 13.82 1.36
C ASP A 136 7.31 13.88 -0.19
N ALA A 137 8.14 13.09 -0.87
CA ALA A 137 8.14 12.98 -2.33
C ALA A 137 6.94 12.21 -2.89
N ALA A 138 6.42 11.23 -2.16
CA ALA A 138 5.27 10.41 -2.54
C ALA A 138 3.93 11.16 -2.48
N GLY A 139 3.89 12.27 -1.73
CA GLY A 139 2.66 12.97 -1.36
C GLY A 139 1.87 12.18 -0.31
N VAL A 140 1.27 12.88 0.66
CA VAL A 140 0.39 12.27 1.67
C VAL A 140 -1.04 12.68 1.39
N VAL A 141 -1.92 11.70 1.33
CA VAL A 141 -3.36 11.87 1.08
C VAL A 141 -4.17 11.23 2.20
N GLU A 142 -5.37 11.76 2.40
CA GLU A 142 -6.38 11.09 3.21
C GLU A 142 -7.18 10.15 2.30
N ASP A 143 -7.19 8.88 2.65
CA ASP A 143 -7.89 7.81 1.93
C ASP A 143 -8.94 7.16 2.84
N ARG A 144 -9.89 6.46 2.24
CA ARG A 144 -10.93 5.70 2.94
C ARG A 144 -10.74 4.21 2.69
N PRO A 145 -11.09 3.34 3.65
CA PRO A 145 -11.04 1.90 3.46
C PRO A 145 -11.86 1.46 2.23
N HIS A 146 -11.23 0.67 1.36
CA HIS A 146 -11.88 0.06 0.21
C HIS A 146 -11.99 -1.47 0.39
N ARG A 147 -12.95 -2.06 -0.31
CA ARG A 147 -13.13 -3.49 -0.49
C ARG A 147 -13.06 -3.81 -1.98
N ARG A 148 -12.35 -4.87 -2.34
CA ARG A 148 -12.40 -5.41 -3.69
C ARG A 148 -13.67 -6.25 -3.83
N LEU A 149 -14.44 -5.99 -4.89
CA LEU A 149 -15.56 -6.83 -5.31
C LEU A 149 -15.23 -7.41 -6.68
N VAL A 150 -15.56 -8.68 -6.89
CA VAL A 150 -15.51 -9.31 -8.20
C VAL A 150 -16.94 -9.53 -8.65
N VAL A 151 -17.29 -9.02 -9.84
CA VAL A 151 -18.62 -9.18 -10.43
C VAL A 151 -18.48 -9.99 -11.71
N ASP A 152 -19.06 -11.18 -11.71
CA ASP A 152 -19.12 -12.04 -12.89
C ASP A 152 -20.50 -11.94 -13.54
N THR A 153 -20.53 -11.72 -14.85
CA THR A 153 -21.75 -11.47 -15.59
C THR A 153 -21.67 -11.98 -17.03
N GLU A 154 -22.83 -12.36 -17.58
CA GLU A 154 -22.96 -12.66 -19.00
C GLU A 154 -22.82 -11.39 -19.86
N TYR A 155 -22.46 -11.56 -21.13
CA TYR A 155 -22.30 -10.45 -22.06
C TYR A 155 -23.54 -9.57 -22.18
N ASP A 156 -24.74 -10.16 -22.06
CA ASP A 156 -26.02 -9.45 -22.15
C ASP A 156 -26.22 -8.40 -21.04
N ASP A 157 -25.67 -8.64 -19.84
CA ASP A 157 -25.78 -7.76 -18.68
C ASP A 157 -24.52 -6.89 -18.47
N SER A 158 -23.42 -7.19 -19.19
CA SER A 158 -22.11 -6.55 -19.00
C SER A 158 -22.12 -5.03 -19.24
N GLY A 159 -22.88 -4.54 -20.22
CA GLY A 159 -23.05 -3.11 -20.45
C GLY A 159 -23.80 -2.40 -19.32
N THR A 160 -24.80 -3.07 -18.74
CA THR A 160 -25.57 -2.57 -17.60
C THR A 160 -24.70 -2.50 -16.35
N VAL A 161 -23.95 -3.57 -16.05
CA VAL A 161 -23.00 -3.64 -14.95
C VAL A 161 -21.97 -2.52 -15.06
N ARG A 162 -21.31 -2.38 -16.22
CA ARG A 162 -20.34 -1.32 -16.47
C ARG A 162 -20.92 0.07 -16.25
N GLY A 163 -22.14 0.33 -16.73
CA GLY A 163 -22.81 1.62 -16.52
C GLY A 163 -23.08 1.94 -15.05
N VAL A 164 -23.46 0.93 -14.24
CA VAL A 164 -23.64 1.10 -12.79
C VAL A 164 -22.30 1.43 -12.12
N ILE A 165 -21.24 0.70 -12.44
CA ILE A 165 -19.88 0.92 -11.90
C ILE A 165 -19.37 2.32 -12.25
N GLU A 166 -19.44 2.72 -13.52
CA GLU A 166 -19.02 4.06 -13.97
C GLU A 166 -19.83 5.16 -13.28
N SER A 167 -21.14 4.96 -13.07
CA SER A 167 -21.98 5.95 -12.38
C SER A 167 -21.74 6.03 -10.86
N ALA A 168 -21.04 5.05 -10.28
CA ALA A 168 -20.61 5.08 -8.88
C ALA A 168 -19.21 5.69 -8.70
N ASP A 169 -18.52 6.06 -9.79
CA ASP A 169 -17.18 6.66 -9.76
C ASP A 169 -16.15 5.81 -9.00
N VAL A 170 -16.24 4.49 -9.16
CA VAL A 170 -15.31 3.53 -8.55
C VAL A 170 -14.33 3.00 -9.59
N ALA A 171 -13.07 2.83 -9.18
CA ALA A 171 -12.05 2.25 -10.05
C ALA A 171 -12.34 0.77 -10.30
N PHE A 172 -12.17 0.32 -11.56
CA PHE A 172 -12.36 -1.06 -11.94
C PHE A 172 -11.46 -1.49 -13.11
N ASP A 173 -11.14 -2.77 -13.14
CA ASP A 173 -10.61 -3.49 -14.29
C ASP A 173 -11.67 -4.45 -14.84
N ALA A 174 -11.62 -4.75 -16.14
CA ALA A 174 -12.59 -5.63 -16.79
C ALA A 174 -11.89 -6.62 -17.72
N ASP A 175 -12.16 -7.90 -17.50
CA ASP A 175 -11.70 -9.02 -18.32
C ASP A 175 -12.88 -9.61 -19.11
N TYR A 176 -12.70 -9.75 -20.42
CA TYR A 176 -13.71 -10.26 -21.34
C TYR A 176 -13.23 -11.61 -21.89
N ASP A 177 -13.71 -12.71 -21.32
CA ASP A 177 -13.39 -14.08 -21.73
C ASP A 177 -14.71 -14.85 -22.02
N GLU A 178 -14.90 -16.07 -21.53
CA GLU A 178 -16.15 -16.83 -21.63
C GLU A 178 -17.34 -16.08 -21.01
N HIS A 179 -17.10 -15.41 -19.87
CA HIS A 179 -17.99 -14.43 -19.25
C HIS A 179 -17.23 -13.11 -19.03
N VAL A 180 -17.95 -12.05 -18.68
CA VAL A 180 -17.33 -10.75 -18.36
C VAL A 180 -17.13 -10.65 -16.86
N ARG A 181 -15.90 -10.35 -16.46
CA ARG A 181 -15.51 -10.19 -15.06
C ARG A 181 -15.06 -8.76 -14.80
N PHE A 182 -15.63 -8.13 -13.77
CA PHE A 182 -15.21 -6.81 -13.29
C PHE A 182 -14.56 -6.94 -11.92
N GLU A 183 -13.33 -6.44 -11.77
CA GLU A 183 -12.69 -6.27 -10.46
C GLU A 183 -12.80 -4.80 -10.05
N ILE A 184 -13.50 -4.53 -8.94
CA ILE A 184 -13.89 -3.17 -8.55
C ILE A 184 -13.33 -2.85 -7.16
N ARG A 185 -12.74 -1.67 -6.98
CA ARG A 185 -12.29 -1.15 -5.67
C ARG A 185 -13.31 -0.15 -5.13
N VAL A 186 -14.07 -0.55 -4.12
CA VAL A 186 -15.24 0.19 -3.64
C VAL A 186 -15.04 0.62 -2.19
N PRO A 187 -15.31 1.88 -1.82
CA PRO A 187 -15.31 2.31 -0.42
C PRO A 187 -16.21 1.41 0.43
N ILE A 188 -15.72 0.97 1.60
CA ILE A 188 -16.45 -0.01 2.43
C ILE A 188 -17.86 0.44 2.77
N ASP A 189 -18.07 1.74 2.98
CA ASP A 189 -19.38 2.31 3.31
C ASP A 189 -20.32 2.47 2.10
N GLU A 190 -19.84 2.25 0.87
CA GLU A 190 -20.63 2.27 -0.36
C GLU A 190 -20.87 0.87 -0.94
N VAL A 191 -20.22 -0.18 -0.40
CA VAL A 191 -20.33 -1.56 -0.88
C VAL A 191 -21.78 -2.04 -0.92
N HIS A 192 -22.55 -1.79 0.15
CA HIS A 192 -23.93 -2.24 0.23
C HIS A 192 -24.78 -1.61 -0.87
N ASP A 193 -24.72 -0.30 -1.00
CA ASP A 193 -25.50 0.48 -1.97
C ASP A 193 -25.13 0.11 -3.41
N LEU A 194 -23.84 -0.11 -3.71
CA LEU A 194 -23.42 -0.55 -5.03
C LEU A 194 -23.93 -1.96 -5.36
N VAL A 195 -23.85 -2.89 -4.41
CA VAL A 195 -24.35 -4.26 -4.58
C VAL A 195 -25.85 -4.27 -4.81
N GLU A 196 -26.63 -3.46 -4.09
CA GLU A 196 -28.08 -3.34 -4.33
C GLU A 196 -28.36 -2.80 -5.73
N ARG A 197 -27.68 -1.72 -6.16
CA ARG A 197 -27.84 -1.14 -7.50
C ARG A 197 -27.50 -2.13 -8.61
N LEU A 198 -26.43 -2.91 -8.45
CA LEU A 198 -26.02 -3.93 -9.41
C LEU A 198 -27.07 -5.04 -9.52
N ASN A 199 -27.59 -5.52 -8.39
CA ASN A 199 -28.65 -6.54 -8.38
C ASN A 199 -29.95 -6.01 -8.98
N ASP A 200 -30.37 -4.80 -8.65
CA ASP A 200 -31.59 -4.19 -9.18
C ASP A 200 -31.52 -4.00 -10.70
N ALA A 201 -30.39 -3.50 -11.20
CA ALA A 201 -30.20 -3.23 -12.63
C ALA A 201 -30.16 -4.52 -13.48
N THR A 202 -29.71 -5.63 -12.90
CA THR A 202 -29.56 -6.93 -13.58
C THR A 202 -30.62 -7.94 -13.18
N SER A 203 -31.57 -7.56 -12.31
CA SER A 203 -32.54 -8.48 -11.70
C SER A 203 -31.89 -9.69 -11.01
N GLY A 204 -30.70 -9.51 -10.43
CA GLY A 204 -29.96 -10.54 -9.71
C GLY A 204 -29.33 -11.64 -10.59
N ARG A 205 -29.08 -11.35 -11.88
CA ARG A 205 -28.46 -12.31 -12.83
C ARG A 205 -26.93 -12.34 -12.80
N ILE A 206 -26.32 -11.64 -11.87
CA ILE A 206 -24.87 -11.54 -11.72
C ILE A 206 -24.41 -12.28 -10.47
N ASP A 207 -23.17 -12.78 -10.50
CA ASP A 207 -22.50 -13.27 -9.30
C ASP A 207 -21.59 -12.17 -8.75
N ILE A 208 -21.52 -12.05 -7.42
CA ILE A 208 -20.73 -11.01 -6.74
C ILE A 208 -19.96 -11.65 -5.59
N ASP A 209 -18.66 -11.83 -5.82
CA ASP A 209 -17.72 -12.25 -4.78
C ASP A 209 -17.20 -11.03 -4.02
N ARG A 210 -17.21 -11.13 -2.68
CA ARG A 210 -16.91 -10.03 -1.76
C ARG A 210 -15.68 -10.28 -0.91
#